data_AF-A0A2T0UDS9-F1
#
_entry.id   AF-A0A2T0UDS9-F1
#
_cell.length_a   1.000
_cell.length_b   1.000
_cell.length_c   1.000
_cell.angle_alpha   90.00
_cell.angle_beta   90.00
_cell.angle_gamma   90.00
#
_symmetry.space_group_name_H-M   'P 1'
#
loop_
_entity.id
_entity.type
_entity.pdbx_description
1 polymer ?
#
loop_
_entity_poly.entity_id
_entity_poly.type
_entity_poly.pdbx_seq_one_letter_code
_entity_poly.pdbx_strand_id
1 'polypeptide(L)'
;MTMEQILDTVRSFDGVLELAPAEGGEFPEIAWGDHFFYYAPDGQVPQREQPYATIITKDYPDDTACDLDRPGRWRLNVHVGTEAFTDLIGERPREEGAPRDFTATDTVLPHPLYRLQGWIAIVNPGERTEAQALGLLCAAHDDAVRRAERRAARPGS
;
A
#
# COMPACT_ATOMS: atom_id res chain seq x y z
N MET A 1 9.26 -13.10 5.05
CA MET A 1 7.84 -12.72 4.90
C MET A 1 7.21 -13.27 3.62
N THR A 2 5.98 -13.79 3.69
CA THR A 2 5.15 -14.19 2.55
C THR A 2 3.98 -13.22 2.36
N MET A 3 3.36 -13.25 1.18
CA MET A 3 2.13 -12.48 0.94
C MET A 3 1.02 -12.90 1.91
N GLU A 4 0.83 -14.21 2.13
CA GLU A 4 -0.20 -14.72 3.05
C GLU A 4 -0.03 -14.18 4.47
N GLN A 5 1.21 -14.07 4.97
CA GLN A 5 1.47 -13.47 6.28
C GLN A 5 1.02 -12.00 6.36
N ILE A 6 1.17 -11.23 5.28
CA ILE A 6 0.64 -9.87 5.22
C ILE A 6 -0.88 -9.87 5.20
N LEU A 7 -1.48 -10.73 4.36
CA LEU A 7 -2.93 -10.84 4.26
C LEU A 7 -3.55 -11.20 5.61
N ASP A 8 -3.02 -12.22 6.29
CA ASP A 8 -3.47 -12.65 7.61
C ASP A 8 -3.37 -11.53 8.66
N THR A 9 -2.25 -10.78 8.64
CA THR A 9 -2.07 -9.64 9.54
C THR A 9 -3.10 -8.56 9.27
N VAL A 10 -3.26 -8.14 8.01
CA VAL A 10 -4.14 -7.01 7.67
C VAL A 10 -5.60 -7.38 7.90
N ARG A 11 -5.99 -8.64 7.62
CA ARG A 11 -7.32 -9.19 7.91
C ARG A 11 -7.66 -9.21 9.40
N SER A 12 -6.66 -9.18 10.30
CA SER A 12 -6.89 -9.10 11.74
C SER A 12 -7.15 -7.68 12.25
N PHE A 13 -7.06 -6.65 11.40
CA PHE A 13 -7.32 -5.27 11.81
C PHE A 13 -8.83 -4.98 11.86
N ASP A 14 -9.26 -4.26 12.90
CA ASP A 14 -10.68 -3.95 13.10
C ASP A 14 -11.22 -3.02 11.99
N GLY A 15 -12.38 -3.38 11.42
CA GLY A 15 -13.03 -2.57 10.38
C GLY A 15 -12.26 -2.52 9.05
N VAL A 16 -11.31 -3.43 8.83
CA VAL A 16 -10.64 -3.59 7.54
C VAL A 16 -11.61 -4.12 6.49
N LEU A 17 -11.50 -3.59 5.28
CA LEU A 17 -12.06 -4.18 4.08
C LEU A 17 -10.92 -4.45 3.11
N GLU A 18 -10.74 -5.72 2.77
CA GLU A 18 -9.88 -6.17 1.69
C GLU A 18 -10.71 -6.30 0.41
N LEU A 19 -10.35 -5.53 -0.60
CA LEU A 19 -10.81 -5.76 -1.96
C LEU A 19 -9.74 -6.58 -2.69
N ALA A 20 -10.09 -7.82 -3.06
CA ALA A 20 -9.21 -8.76 -3.77
C ALA A 20 -9.86 -9.22 -5.08
N PRO A 21 -9.67 -8.48 -6.19
CA PRO A 21 -10.17 -8.87 -7.50
C PRO A 21 -9.65 -10.26 -7.91
N ALA A 22 -10.54 -11.09 -8.46
CA ALA A 22 -10.24 -12.44 -8.90
C ALA A 22 -10.90 -12.75 -10.26
N GLU A 23 -10.38 -13.78 -10.93
CA GLU A 23 -10.91 -14.28 -12.20
C GLU A 23 -12.41 -14.58 -12.11
N GLY A 24 -13.17 -14.15 -13.12
CA GLY A 24 -14.63 -14.29 -13.16
C GLY A 24 -15.40 -13.30 -12.27
N GLY A 25 -14.71 -12.38 -11.59
CA GLY A 25 -15.32 -11.29 -10.81
C GLY A 25 -15.73 -10.07 -11.66
N GLU A 26 -16.21 -9.03 -10.99
CA GLU A 26 -16.69 -7.78 -11.61
C GLU A 26 -15.56 -6.82 -12.01
N PHE A 27 -14.32 -7.11 -11.61
CA PHE A 27 -13.15 -6.27 -11.82
C PHE A 27 -12.37 -6.69 -13.07
N PRO A 28 -11.71 -5.75 -13.77
CA PRO A 28 -10.93 -6.05 -14.97
C PRO A 28 -9.77 -7.00 -14.66
N GLU A 29 -9.38 -7.79 -15.66
CA GLU A 29 -8.29 -8.78 -15.57
C GLU A 29 -6.98 -8.20 -15.03
N ILE A 30 -6.66 -6.97 -15.42
CA ILE A 30 -5.47 -6.27 -14.94
C ILE A 30 -5.44 -6.05 -13.43
N ALA A 31 -6.55 -6.20 -12.70
CA ALA A 31 -6.57 -6.08 -11.25
C ALA A 31 -6.53 -7.43 -10.53
N TRP A 32 -6.71 -8.55 -11.23
CA TRP A 32 -6.80 -9.86 -10.60
C TRP A 32 -5.52 -10.24 -9.85
N GLY A 33 -5.68 -10.76 -8.63
CA GLY A 33 -4.57 -11.11 -7.74
C GLY A 33 -3.96 -9.94 -6.97
N ASP A 34 -4.39 -8.70 -7.20
CA ASP A 34 -4.02 -7.59 -6.32
C ASP A 34 -4.92 -7.52 -5.09
N HIS A 35 -4.42 -6.84 -4.07
CA HIS A 35 -5.15 -6.62 -2.83
C HIS A 35 -5.13 -5.14 -2.48
N PHE A 36 -6.29 -4.59 -2.15
CA PHE A 36 -6.46 -3.19 -1.77
C PHE A 36 -7.11 -3.13 -0.39
N PHE A 37 -6.44 -2.47 0.56
CA PHE A 37 -6.87 -2.43 1.95
C PHE A 37 -7.45 -1.08 2.32
N TYR A 38 -8.69 -1.09 2.80
CA TYR A 38 -9.43 0.08 3.23
C TYR A 38 -9.81 -0.05 4.70
N TYR A 39 -10.00 1.07 5.38
CA TYR A 39 -10.81 1.09 6.59
C TYR A 39 -12.24 1.41 6.17
N ALA A 40 -13.12 0.42 6.24
CA ALA A 40 -14.51 0.50 5.84
C ALA A 40 -15.35 -0.46 6.72
N PRO A 41 -15.69 -0.05 7.95
CA PRO A 41 -16.40 -0.90 8.90
C PRO A 41 -17.84 -1.23 8.45
N ASP A 42 -18.37 -0.53 7.44
CA ASP A 42 -19.66 -0.83 6.79
C ASP A 42 -19.56 -1.89 5.68
N GLY A 43 -18.35 -2.38 5.38
CA GLY A 43 -18.07 -3.36 4.36
C GLY A 43 -18.22 -2.84 2.93
N GLN A 44 -18.32 -1.52 2.73
CA GLN A 44 -18.45 -0.92 1.39
C GLN A 44 -17.15 -0.26 0.98
N VAL A 45 -16.69 -0.53 -0.26
CA VAL A 45 -15.49 0.12 -0.79
C VAL A 45 -15.71 1.64 -0.84
N PRO A 46 -14.91 2.46 -0.14
CA PRO A 46 -15.12 3.91 -0.13
C PRO A 46 -14.92 4.52 -1.52
N GLN A 47 -15.90 5.27 -2.01
CA GLN A 47 -15.83 5.87 -3.37
C GLN A 47 -14.86 7.04 -3.51
N ARG A 48 -14.51 7.70 -2.40
CA ARG A 48 -13.71 8.94 -2.39
C ARG A 48 -12.38 8.80 -1.66
N GLU A 49 -12.02 7.58 -1.29
CA GLU A 49 -10.83 7.30 -0.50
C GLU A 49 -9.96 6.31 -1.23
N GLN A 50 -8.66 6.58 -1.20
CA GLN A 50 -7.69 5.60 -1.64
C GLN A 50 -7.50 4.54 -0.54
N PRO A 51 -7.13 3.31 -0.91
CA PRO A 51 -6.70 2.33 0.08
C PRO A 51 -5.52 2.89 0.88
N TYR A 52 -5.33 2.43 2.12
CA TYR A 52 -4.17 2.82 2.92
C TYR A 52 -2.94 1.96 2.62
N ALA A 53 -3.14 0.77 2.04
CA ALA A 53 -2.10 -0.13 1.57
C ALA A 53 -2.59 -0.96 0.39
N THR A 54 -1.68 -1.40 -0.47
CA THR A 54 -1.98 -2.33 -1.58
C THR A 54 -0.90 -3.38 -1.74
N ILE A 55 -1.27 -4.53 -2.30
CA ILE A 55 -0.34 -5.53 -2.85
C ILE A 55 -0.59 -5.59 -4.34
N ILE A 56 0.44 -5.31 -5.14
CA ILE A 56 0.40 -5.32 -6.60
C ILE A 56 1.28 -6.46 -7.12
N THR A 57 0.75 -7.28 -8.01
CA THR A 57 1.33 -8.58 -8.41
C THR A 57 1.88 -8.62 -9.85
N LYS A 58 1.78 -7.51 -10.57
CA LYS A 58 2.15 -7.36 -11.98
C LYS A 58 2.35 -5.88 -12.31
N ASP A 59 2.97 -5.59 -13.44
CA ASP A 59 3.16 -4.22 -13.88
C ASP A 59 1.85 -3.62 -14.37
N TYR A 60 1.67 -2.32 -14.12
CA TYR A 60 0.58 -1.53 -14.70
C TYR A 60 1.15 -0.66 -15.83
N PRO A 61 0.33 -0.20 -16.80
CA PRO A 61 0.82 0.56 -17.96
C PRO A 61 1.70 1.76 -17.61
N ASP A 62 1.40 2.44 -16.50
CA ASP A 62 2.16 3.59 -16.00
C ASP A 62 3.12 3.24 -14.85
N ASP A 63 3.13 1.99 -14.38
CA ASP A 63 3.90 1.53 -13.20
C ASP A 63 4.63 0.22 -13.52
N THR A 64 5.74 0.37 -14.27
CA THR A 64 6.60 -0.74 -14.72
C THR A 64 7.99 -0.73 -14.08
N ALA A 65 8.31 0.33 -13.32
CA ALA A 65 9.66 0.56 -12.79
C ALA A 65 10.12 -0.54 -11.82
N CYS A 66 9.17 -1.25 -11.22
CA CYS A 66 9.47 -2.31 -10.27
C CYS A 66 9.72 -3.67 -10.92
N ASP A 67 9.40 -3.91 -12.21
CA ASP A 67 9.58 -5.19 -12.95
C ASP A 67 8.74 -6.36 -12.38
N LEU A 68 7.47 -6.10 -12.05
CA LEU A 68 6.59 -7.03 -11.33
C LEU A 68 6.09 -8.19 -12.21
N ASP A 69 6.14 -8.08 -13.54
CA ASP A 69 5.74 -9.15 -14.46
C ASP A 69 6.66 -10.39 -14.40
N ARG A 70 7.80 -10.30 -13.72
CA ARG A 70 8.63 -11.48 -13.48
C ARG A 70 7.95 -12.45 -12.51
N PRO A 71 8.06 -13.78 -12.76
CA PRO A 71 7.49 -14.79 -11.88
C PRO A 71 7.88 -14.62 -10.41
N GLY A 72 6.88 -14.64 -9.53
CA GLY A 72 7.07 -14.59 -8.08
C GLY A 72 7.39 -13.20 -7.52
N ARG A 73 7.19 -12.13 -8.30
CA ARG A 73 7.33 -10.75 -7.81
C ARG A 73 5.99 -10.13 -7.48
N TRP A 74 5.98 -9.37 -6.40
CA TRP A 74 4.85 -8.58 -5.94
C TRP A 74 5.38 -7.43 -5.08
N ARG A 75 4.59 -6.38 -4.95
CA ARG A 75 4.99 -5.16 -4.25
C ARG A 75 3.96 -4.80 -3.21
N LEU A 76 4.42 -4.65 -1.97
CA LEU A 76 3.65 -3.99 -0.93
C LEU A 76 3.81 -2.48 -1.05
N ASN A 77 2.68 -1.78 -1.09
CA ASN A 77 2.62 -0.33 -1.04
C ASN A 77 1.90 0.11 0.23
N VAL A 78 2.42 1.13 0.91
CA VAL A 78 1.83 1.67 2.14
C VAL A 78 1.84 3.20 2.12
N HIS A 79 0.70 3.81 2.44
CA HIS A 79 0.62 5.25 2.64
C HIS A 79 1.03 5.60 4.07
N VAL A 80 2.24 6.16 4.23
CA VAL A 80 2.84 6.45 5.54
C VAL A 80 2.75 7.93 5.92
N GLY A 81 2.33 8.78 4.98
CA GLY A 81 2.28 10.23 5.18
C GLY A 81 3.68 10.89 5.16
N THR A 82 3.70 12.22 5.17
CA THR A 82 4.92 13.01 4.92
C THR A 82 6.03 12.80 5.95
N GLU A 83 5.68 12.74 7.23
CA GLU A 83 6.65 12.67 8.34
C GLU A 83 7.37 11.33 8.32
N ALA A 84 6.63 10.22 8.44
CA ALA A 84 7.20 8.88 8.38
C ALA A 84 7.91 8.59 7.04
N PHE A 85 7.39 9.10 5.91
CA PHE A 85 8.10 9.01 4.63
C PHE A 85 9.50 9.65 4.72
N THR A 86 9.61 10.85 5.30
CA THR A 86 10.88 11.56 5.40
C THR A 86 11.88 10.80 6.25
N ASP A 87 11.42 10.22 7.38
CA ASP A 87 12.26 9.43 8.28
C ASP A 87 12.73 8.12 7.63
N LEU A 88 11.87 7.45 6.86
CA LEU A 88 12.18 6.19 6.19
C LEU A 88 13.10 6.37 4.98
N ILE A 89 12.83 7.40 4.18
CA ILE A 89 13.46 7.58 2.86
C ILE A 89 14.69 8.48 2.95
N GLY A 90 14.79 9.32 3.98
CA GLY A 90 15.84 10.34 4.15
C GLY A 90 15.65 11.57 3.26
N GLU A 91 14.51 11.68 2.57
CA GLU A 91 14.18 12.74 1.62
C GLU A 91 12.72 13.13 1.82
N ARG A 92 12.38 14.40 1.58
CA ARG A 92 10.98 14.83 1.62
C ARG A 92 10.26 14.41 0.33
N PRO A 93 8.94 14.14 0.38
CA PRO A 93 8.14 13.80 -0.80
C PRO A 93 8.31 14.77 -1.97
N ARG A 94 8.51 16.08 -1.72
CA ARG A 94 8.58 17.13 -2.76
C ARG A 94 9.99 17.42 -3.27
N GLU A 95 11.02 16.82 -2.68
CA GLU A 95 12.41 17.01 -3.14
C GLU A 95 12.66 16.17 -4.39
N GLU A 96 13.61 16.56 -5.23
CA GLU A 96 14.07 15.71 -6.33
C GLU A 96 14.72 14.46 -5.74
N GLY A 97 14.21 13.29 -6.13
CA GLY A 97 14.67 12.04 -5.54
C GLY A 97 16.02 11.62 -6.10
N ALA A 98 16.87 11.01 -5.25
CA ALA A 98 18.08 10.37 -5.75
C ALA A 98 17.72 9.24 -6.74
N PRO A 99 18.58 8.92 -7.72
CA PRO A 99 18.43 7.73 -8.55
C PRO A 99 18.36 6.47 -7.67
N ARG A 100 17.38 5.60 -7.91
CA ARG A 100 17.18 4.35 -7.16
C ARG A 100 16.94 3.17 -8.10
N ASP A 101 17.36 1.99 -7.68
CA ASP A 101 16.96 0.73 -8.28
C ASP A 101 15.59 0.32 -7.68
N PHE A 102 14.51 0.56 -8.44
CA PHE A 102 13.15 0.20 -8.03
C PHE A 102 12.85 -1.30 -8.09
N THR A 103 13.78 -2.10 -8.62
CA THR A 103 13.64 -3.56 -8.67
C THR A 103 14.21 -4.25 -7.42
N ALA A 104 14.93 -3.51 -6.57
CA ALA A 104 15.51 -4.01 -5.33
C ALA A 104 14.44 -4.61 -4.41
N THR A 105 14.65 -5.87 -4.02
CA THR A 105 13.72 -6.60 -3.15
C THR A 105 14.02 -6.37 -1.68
N ASP A 106 13.02 -6.56 -0.82
CA ASP A 106 13.15 -6.51 0.64
C ASP A 106 13.88 -5.23 1.10
N THR A 107 13.47 -4.10 0.53
CA THR A 107 14.02 -2.76 0.77
C THR A 107 12.88 -1.74 0.73
N VAL A 108 12.85 -0.82 1.69
CA VAL A 108 11.90 0.30 1.68
C VAL A 108 12.36 1.35 0.69
N LEU A 109 11.53 1.60 -0.33
CA LEU A 109 11.76 2.60 -1.36
C LEU A 109 10.61 3.60 -1.39
N PRO A 110 10.82 4.84 -1.87
CA PRO A 110 9.70 5.71 -2.22
C PRO A 110 8.89 5.04 -3.33
N HIS A 111 7.56 5.16 -3.31
CA HIS A 111 6.75 4.64 -4.40
C HIS A 111 7.11 5.35 -5.72
N PRO A 112 7.36 4.64 -6.84
CA PRO A 112 7.85 5.25 -8.09
C PRO A 112 6.93 6.36 -8.60
N LEU A 113 5.62 6.17 -8.52
CA LEU A 113 4.63 7.18 -8.91
C LEU A 113 4.09 8.03 -7.75
N TYR A 114 3.80 7.42 -6.59
CA TYR A 114 3.05 8.07 -5.51
C TYR A 114 3.92 8.63 -4.37
N ARG A 115 5.24 8.78 -4.58
CA ARG A 115 6.13 9.34 -3.55
C ARG A 115 5.69 10.71 -3.06
N LEU A 116 5.15 11.56 -3.94
CA LEU A 116 4.73 12.92 -3.60
C LEU A 116 3.60 12.94 -2.56
N GLN A 117 2.81 11.87 -2.50
CA GLN A 117 1.73 11.68 -1.54
C GLN A 117 2.19 10.95 -0.27
N GLY A 118 3.49 10.64 -0.11
CA GLY A 118 4.01 9.94 1.07
C GLY A 118 3.76 8.43 1.04
N TRP A 119 3.80 7.82 -0.16
CA TRP A 119 3.75 6.37 -0.31
C TRP A 119 5.15 5.76 -0.40
N ILE A 120 5.31 4.62 0.25
CA ILE A 120 6.48 3.74 0.11
C ILE A 120 6.10 2.46 -0.64
N ALA A 121 7.12 1.80 -1.17
CA ALA A 121 7.05 0.54 -1.88
C ALA A 121 8.12 -0.43 -1.35
N ILE A 122 7.75 -1.70 -1.22
CA ILE A 122 8.67 -2.80 -0.90
C ILE A 122 8.36 -3.94 -1.86
N VAL A 123 9.30 -4.25 -2.77
CA VAL A 123 9.16 -5.41 -3.65
C VAL A 123 9.60 -6.66 -2.91
N ASN A 124 8.79 -7.72 -2.93
CA ASN A 124 9.04 -8.98 -2.21
C ASN A 124 9.57 -8.74 -0.78
N PRO A 125 8.78 -8.16 0.14
CA PRO A 125 9.14 -8.03 1.54
C PRO A 125 9.73 -9.33 2.09
N GLY A 126 10.86 -9.21 2.78
CA GLY A 126 11.63 -10.33 3.31
C GLY A 126 12.03 -10.07 4.76
N GLU A 127 13.00 -10.82 5.26
CA GLU A 127 13.42 -10.75 6.66
C GLU A 127 13.91 -9.36 7.08
N ARG A 128 14.52 -8.57 6.17
CA ARG A 128 15.07 -7.25 6.53
C ARG A 128 13.97 -6.22 6.76
N THR A 129 12.86 -6.33 6.04
CA THR A 129 11.76 -5.36 6.11
C THR A 129 10.52 -5.87 6.84
N GLU A 130 10.47 -7.14 7.25
CA GLU A 130 9.28 -7.78 7.82
C GLU A 130 8.67 -6.99 9.00
N ALA A 131 9.46 -6.76 10.05
CA ALA A 131 8.99 -6.03 11.24
C ALA A 131 8.56 -4.59 10.90
N GLN A 132 9.28 -3.93 10.00
CA GLN A 132 8.97 -2.57 9.56
C GLN A 132 7.70 -2.53 8.73
N ALA A 133 7.52 -3.45 7.78
CA ALA A 133 6.32 -3.56 6.94
C ALA A 133 5.07 -3.79 7.78
N LEU A 134 5.10 -4.70 8.75
CA LEU A 134 3.98 -4.95 9.67
C LEU A 134 3.65 -3.72 10.52
N GLY A 135 4.68 -3.03 11.03
CA GLY A 135 4.51 -1.78 11.80
C GLY A 135 3.90 -0.67 10.96
N LEU A 136 4.34 -0.50 9.71
CA LEU A 136 3.81 0.50 8.78
C LEU A 136 2.37 0.20 8.36
N LEU A 137 2.00 -1.06 8.17
CA LEU A 137 0.63 -1.46 7.89
C LEU A 137 -0.31 -1.12 9.04
N CYS A 138 0.08 -1.43 10.28
CA CYS A 138 -0.67 -1.06 11.47
C CYS A 138 -0.83 0.46 11.59
N ALA A 139 0.26 1.21 11.45
CA ALA A 139 0.22 2.68 11.53
C ALA A 139 -0.64 3.31 10.41
N ALA A 140 -0.58 2.78 9.18
CA ALA A 140 -1.37 3.25 8.06
C ALA A 140 -2.87 2.96 8.25
N HIS A 141 -3.19 1.81 8.85
CA HIS A 141 -4.55 1.46 9.24
C HIS A 141 -5.08 2.43 10.31
N ASP A 142 -4.33 2.66 11.39
CA ASP A 142 -4.70 3.62 12.44
C ASP A 142 -4.94 5.03 11.88
N ASP A 143 -4.11 5.46 10.93
CA ASP A 143 -4.30 6.72 10.24
C ASP A 143 -5.59 6.75 9.41
N ALA A 144 -5.95 5.64 8.77
CA ALA A 144 -7.21 5.53 8.03
C ALA A 144 -8.42 5.63 8.97
N VAL A 145 -8.38 4.96 10.13
CA VAL A 145 -9.37 5.09 11.21
C VAL A 145 -9.52 6.55 11.63
N ARG A 146 -8.40 7.20 12.00
CA ARG A 146 -8.39 8.61 12.40
C ARG A 146 -8.94 9.55 11.31
N ARG A 147 -8.65 9.27 10.04
CA ARG A 147 -9.19 10.05 8.90
C ARG A 147 -10.71 9.89 8.79
N ALA A 148 -11.23 8.68 8.98
CA ALA A 148 -12.67 8.40 8.95
C ALA A 148 -13.43 9.08 10.08
N GLU A 149 -12.92 8.99 11.31
CA GLU A 149 -13.51 9.66 12.48
C GLU A 149 -13.59 11.17 12.28
N ARG A 150 -12.51 11.79 11.77
CA ARG A 150 -12.50 13.24 11.48
C ARG A 150 -13.51 13.64 10.41
N ARG A 151 -13.78 12.80 9.42
CA ARG A 151 -14.82 13.06 8.41
C ARG A 151 -16.22 12.94 9.00
N ALA A 152 -16.48 11.90 9.79
CA ALA A 152 -17.75 11.73 10.48
C ALA A 152 -18.07 12.89 11.43
N ALA A 153 -17.06 13.45 12.10
CA ALA A 153 -17.19 14.61 12.97
C ALA A 153 -17.41 15.95 12.23
N ARG A 154 -17.28 15.99 10.90
CA ARG A 154 -17.48 17.18 10.06
C ARG A 154 -18.60 16.96 9.04
N PRO A 155 -19.87 16.81 9.46
CA PRO A 155 -20.97 16.72 8.51
C PRO A 155 -21.15 18.07 7.82
N GLY A 156 -20.76 18.15 6.55
CA GLY A 156 -21.12 19.18 5.56
C GLY A 156 -20.92 20.65 5.96
N SER A 157 -19.91 21.30 5.39
CA SER A 157 -20.07 22.72 4.97
C SER A 157 -20.70 22.77 3.60
#